data_AF-N1PIZ2-F1
#
_entry.id   AF-N1PIZ2-F1
#
_cell.length_a   1.000
_cell.length_b   1.000
_cell.length_c   1.000
_cell.angle_alpha   90.00
_cell.angle_beta   90.00
_cell.angle_gamma   90.00
#
_symmetry.space_group_name_H-M   'P 1'
#
loop_
_entity.id
_entity.type
_entity.pdbx_description
1 polymer ?
#
loop_
_entity_poly.entity_id
_entity_poly.type
_entity_poly.pdbx_seq_one_letter_code
_entity_poly.pdbx_strand_id
1 'polypeptide(L)'
;MLVAVTHKLWMDGVSPRCPGITNLKGLVISALNSAVQDPNRAITDQVLFAVSNLAGYEVLFGNKATYEIHMNGLTRIIRLRGGMGNLGFEGGLERMLLWHDMNFSSIARHEPYLEGLATTPRLHAAKPDPGAITGGIIKTHPK
;
A
#
# COMPACT_ATOMS: atom_id res chain seq x y z
N MET A 1 -1.60 5.60 -8.55
CA MET A 1 -2.71 6.15 -9.37
C MET A 1 -4.09 5.67 -8.87
N LEU A 2 -4.32 4.37 -8.64
CA LEU A 2 -5.62 3.84 -8.16
C LEU A 2 -6.14 4.52 -6.87
N VAL A 3 -5.32 4.60 -5.82
CA VAL A 3 -5.71 5.22 -4.54
C VAL A 3 -6.06 6.70 -4.72
N ALA A 4 -5.24 7.46 -5.45
CA ALA A 4 -5.47 8.88 -5.70
C ALA A 4 -6.72 9.15 -6.56
N VAL A 5 -6.96 8.35 -7.60
CA VAL A 5 -8.17 8.46 -8.43
C VAL A 5 -9.41 8.11 -7.60
N THR A 6 -9.35 7.05 -6.81
CA THR A 6 -10.46 6.64 -5.93
C THR A 6 -10.76 7.72 -4.89
N HIS A 7 -9.72 8.27 -4.26
CA HIS A 7 -9.84 9.34 -3.28
C HIS A 7 -10.45 10.60 -3.90
N LYS A 8 -9.94 11.05 -5.05
CA LYS A 8 -10.49 12.22 -5.76
C LYS A 8 -11.96 12.01 -6.10
N LEU A 9 -12.30 10.90 -6.74
CA LEU A 9 -13.68 10.61 -7.13
C LEU A 9 -14.59 10.50 -5.92
N TRP A 10 -14.09 9.94 -4.82
CA TRP A 10 -14.82 9.90 -3.56
C TRP A 10 -15.07 11.29 -2.96
N MET A 11 -14.09 12.19 -3.05
CA MET A 11 -14.27 13.61 -2.70
C MET A 11 -15.30 14.31 -3.58
N ASP A 12 -15.41 13.90 -4.84
CA ASP A 12 -16.43 14.36 -5.78
C ASP A 12 -17.79 13.65 -5.58
N GLY A 13 -17.96 12.88 -4.50
CA GLY A 13 -19.21 12.19 -4.14
C GLY A 13 -19.44 10.84 -4.83
N VAL A 14 -18.47 10.35 -5.61
CA VAL A 14 -18.56 9.07 -6.30
C VAL A 14 -18.15 7.94 -5.36
N SER A 15 -19.02 6.93 -5.21
CA SER A 15 -18.71 5.76 -4.40
C SER A 15 -17.42 5.06 -4.87
N PRO A 16 -16.48 4.70 -3.96
CA PRO A 16 -15.33 3.85 -4.27
C PRO A 16 -15.69 2.49 -4.89
N ARG A 17 -16.97 2.09 -4.74
CA ARG A 17 -17.51 0.84 -5.31
C ARG A 17 -18.19 1.05 -6.67
N CYS A 18 -18.05 2.22 -7.28
CA CYS A 18 -18.62 2.44 -8.61
C CYS A 18 -17.97 1.50 -9.65
N PRO A 19 -18.68 1.15 -10.74
CA PRO A 19 -18.16 0.23 -11.75
C PRO A 19 -16.83 0.68 -12.34
N GLY A 20 -16.63 1.99 -12.54
CA GLY A 20 -15.37 2.53 -13.07
C GLY A 20 -14.16 2.25 -12.19
N ILE A 21 -14.28 2.46 -10.88
CA ILE A 21 -13.19 2.21 -9.91
C ILE A 21 -12.96 0.71 -9.74
N THR A 22 -14.03 -0.09 -9.70
CA THR A 22 -13.93 -1.55 -9.65
C THR A 22 -13.19 -2.11 -10.87
N ASN A 23 -13.51 -1.62 -12.08
CA ASN A 23 -12.82 -2.02 -13.30
C ASN A 23 -11.34 -1.62 -13.28
N LEU A 24 -11.03 -0.40 -12.84
CA LEU A 24 -9.65 0.05 -12.72
C LEU A 24 -8.84 -0.82 -11.75
N LYS A 25 -9.42 -1.18 -10.60
CA LYS A 25 -8.82 -2.13 -9.65
C LYS A 25 -8.57 -3.49 -10.30
N GLY A 26 -9.54 -4.01 -11.05
CA GLY A 26 -9.41 -5.27 -11.79
C GLY A 26 -8.24 -5.26 -12.78
N LEU A 27 -8.06 -4.17 -13.53
CA LEU A 27 -6.93 -3.98 -14.44
C LEU A 27 -5.59 -3.97 -13.71
N VAL A 28 -5.51 -3.28 -12.56
CA VAL A 28 -4.29 -3.25 -11.73
C VAL A 28 -3.95 -4.65 -11.22
N ILE A 29 -4.93 -5.40 -10.71
CA ILE A 29 -4.73 -6.78 -10.24
C ILE A 29 -4.27 -7.69 -11.38
N SER A 30 -4.91 -7.60 -12.55
CA SER A 30 -4.53 -8.39 -13.72
C SER A 30 -3.09 -8.11 -14.15
N ALA A 31 -2.71 -6.84 -14.27
CA ALA A 31 -1.35 -6.44 -14.62
C ALA A 31 -0.31 -6.91 -13.59
N LEU A 32 -0.66 -6.85 -12.30
CA LEU A 32 0.20 -7.31 -11.22
C LEU A 32 0.38 -8.82 -11.23
N ASN A 33 -0.69 -9.58 -11.44
CA ASN A 33 -0.63 -11.04 -11.55
C ASN A 33 0.30 -11.46 -12.70
N SER A 34 0.19 -10.81 -13.86
CA SER A 34 1.12 -11.05 -14.98
C SER A 34 2.56 -10.69 -14.63
N ALA A 35 2.80 -9.63 -13.85
CA ALA A 35 4.14 -9.25 -13.43
C ALA A 35 4.75 -10.23 -12.41
N VAL A 36 3.95 -10.76 -11.47
CA VAL A 36 4.40 -11.70 -10.44
C VAL A 36 4.68 -13.09 -11.02
N GLN A 37 4.04 -13.46 -12.13
CA GLN A 37 4.32 -14.70 -12.85
C GLN A 37 5.60 -14.65 -13.70
N ASP A 38 6.12 -13.45 -14.01
CA ASP A 38 7.38 -13.27 -14.72
C ASP A 38 8.55 -13.13 -13.73
N PRO A 39 9.49 -14.09 -13.68
CA PRO A 39 10.62 -14.06 -12.73
C PRO A 39 11.46 -12.77 -12.82
N ASN A 40 11.53 -12.13 -13.99
CA ASN A 40 12.31 -10.91 -14.18
C ASN A 40 11.59 -9.67 -13.61
N ARG A 41 10.28 -9.75 -13.41
CA ARG A 41 9.44 -8.63 -12.96
C ARG A 41 8.92 -8.80 -11.54
N ALA A 42 8.77 -10.03 -11.07
CA ALA A 42 8.06 -10.39 -9.84
C ALA A 42 8.59 -9.71 -8.57
N ILE A 43 9.87 -9.32 -8.55
CA ILE A 43 10.52 -8.70 -7.39
C ILE A 43 10.99 -7.26 -7.66
N THR A 44 10.53 -6.63 -8.74
CA THR A 44 10.93 -5.26 -9.11
C THR A 44 10.32 -4.19 -8.20
N ASP A 45 10.96 -3.02 -8.10
CA ASP A 45 10.46 -1.88 -7.31
C ASP A 45 9.02 -1.49 -7.68
N GLN A 46 8.68 -1.57 -8.96
CA GLN A 46 7.36 -1.28 -9.50
C GLN A 46 6.31 -2.24 -8.94
N VAL A 47 6.63 -3.54 -8.84
CA VAL A 47 5.73 -4.55 -8.26
C VAL A 47 5.53 -4.31 -6.78
N LEU A 48 6.60 -4.07 -6.01
CA LEU A 48 6.48 -3.77 -4.57
C LEU A 48 5.60 -2.54 -4.33
N PHE A 49 5.84 -1.45 -5.07
CA PHE A 49 5.04 -0.23 -4.93
C PHE A 49 3.58 -0.44 -5.36
N ALA A 50 3.33 -1.22 -6.41
CA ALA A 50 1.98 -1.55 -6.85
C ALA A 50 1.20 -2.36 -5.81
N VAL A 51 1.84 -3.36 -5.19
CA VAL A 51 1.24 -4.14 -4.08
C VAL A 51 0.91 -3.23 -2.90
N SER A 52 1.83 -2.35 -2.51
CA SER A 52 1.61 -1.37 -1.44
C SER A 52 0.42 -0.43 -1.73
N ASN A 53 0.27 0.01 -2.98
CA ASN A 53 -0.90 0.81 -3.39
C ASN A 53 -2.22 0.02 -3.32
N LEU A 54 -2.23 -1.26 -3.71
CA LEU A 54 -3.42 -2.10 -3.57
C LEU A 54 -3.78 -2.32 -2.11
N ALA A 55 -2.80 -2.58 -1.25
CA ALA A 55 -3.01 -2.64 0.19
C ALA A 55 -3.64 -1.33 0.72
N GLY A 56 -3.10 -0.18 0.31
CA GLY A 56 -3.65 1.13 0.63
C GLY A 56 -5.10 1.32 0.17
N TYR A 57 -5.45 0.84 -1.03
CA TYR A 57 -6.84 0.85 -1.50
C TYR A 57 -7.75 0.03 -0.58
N GLU A 58 -7.33 -1.19 -0.22
CA GLU A 58 -8.13 -2.10 0.60
C GLU A 58 -8.38 -1.56 2.01
N VAL A 59 -7.37 -0.95 2.63
CA VAL A 59 -7.51 -0.42 3.99
C VAL A 59 -8.39 0.83 4.03
N LEU A 60 -8.40 1.63 2.96
CA LEU A 60 -9.17 2.87 2.89
C LEU A 60 -10.61 2.66 2.41
N PHE A 61 -10.81 1.79 1.41
CA PHE A 61 -12.07 1.70 0.66
C PHE A 61 -12.62 0.28 0.54
N GLY A 62 -11.80 -0.73 0.86
CA GLY A 62 -12.07 -2.12 0.57
C GLY A 62 -12.21 -2.99 1.82
N ASN A 63 -11.55 -4.14 1.81
CA ASN A 63 -11.66 -5.16 2.86
C ASN A 63 -10.33 -5.35 3.59
N LYS A 64 -10.37 -5.26 4.93
CA LYS A 64 -9.20 -5.52 5.79
C LYS A 64 -8.53 -6.87 5.51
N ALA A 65 -9.27 -7.95 5.33
CA ALA A 65 -8.68 -9.27 5.02
C ALA A 65 -7.88 -9.25 3.71
N THR A 66 -8.33 -8.51 2.71
CA THR A 66 -7.61 -8.36 1.43
C THR A 66 -6.37 -7.47 1.58
N TYR A 67 -6.44 -6.43 2.41
CA TYR A 67 -5.28 -5.65 2.82
C TYR A 67 -4.20 -6.54 3.46
N GLU A 68 -4.56 -7.40 4.40
CA GLU A 68 -3.62 -8.32 5.07
C GLU A 68 -2.96 -9.28 4.08
N ILE A 69 -3.72 -9.80 3.10
CA ILE A 69 -3.19 -10.63 2.01
C ILE A 69 -2.13 -9.87 1.21
N HIS A 70 -2.39 -8.62 0.81
CA HIS A 70 -1.43 -7.81 0.07
C HIS A 70 -0.17 -7.50 0.89
N MET A 71 -0.30 -7.18 2.18
CA MET A 71 0.85 -6.90 3.05
C MET A 71 1.71 -8.15 3.29
N ASN A 72 1.10 -9.31 3.49
CA ASN A 72 1.83 -10.58 3.58
C ASN A 72 2.59 -10.90 2.28
N GLY A 73 1.95 -10.68 1.12
CA GLY A 73 2.57 -10.82 -0.19
C GLY A 73 3.76 -9.86 -0.37
N LEU A 74 3.59 -8.58 0.00
CA LEU A 74 4.64 -7.57 -0.04
C LEU A 74 5.86 -7.97 0.80
N THR A 75 5.63 -8.40 2.04
CA THR A 75 6.68 -8.89 2.94
C THR A 75 7.46 -10.06 2.32
N ARG A 76 6.77 -10.99 1.66
CA ARG A 76 7.42 -12.11 0.96
C ARG A 76 8.29 -11.64 -0.20
N ILE A 77 7.81 -10.71 -1.01
CA ILE A 77 8.55 -10.16 -2.16
C ILE A 77 9.82 -9.43 -1.67
N ILE A 78 9.72 -8.62 -0.61
CA ILE A 78 10.87 -7.93 0.01
C ILE A 78 11.93 -8.94 0.45
N ARG A 79 11.52 -10.03 1.11
CA ARG A 79 12.46 -11.09 1.55
C ARG A 79 13.13 -11.77 0.37
N LEU A 80 12.39 -12.10 -0.70
CA LEU A 80 12.95 -12.71 -1.91
C LEU A 80 13.96 -11.80 -2.61
N ARG A 81 13.81 -10.49 -2.48
CA ARG A 81 14.76 -9.50 -3.00
C ARG A 81 16.01 -9.32 -2.12
N GLY A 82 16.09 -10.00 -0.98
CA GLY A 82 17.20 -9.87 -0.03
C GLY A 82 17.00 -8.77 1.01
N GLY A 83 15.76 -8.31 1.24
CA GLY A 83 15.42 -7.37 2.31
C GLY A 83 15.32 -5.90 1.87
N MET A 84 14.98 -5.03 2.83
CA MET A 84 14.68 -3.61 2.58
C MET A 84 15.88 -2.81 2.05
N GLY A 85 17.11 -3.18 2.43
CA GLY A 85 18.33 -2.51 1.93
C GLY A 85 18.63 -2.74 0.45
N ASN A 86 17.95 -3.70 -0.21
CA ASN A 86 18.11 -4.00 -1.65
C ASN A 86 17.04 -3.34 -2.53
N LEU A 87 16.24 -2.44 -1.94
CA LEU A 87 15.24 -1.67 -2.66
C LEU A 87 15.87 -0.48 -3.40
N GLY A 88 15.26 -0.10 -4.53
CA GLY A 88 15.78 0.97 -5.37
C GLY A 88 15.58 2.38 -4.81
N PHE A 89 15.88 3.35 -5.66
CA PHE A 89 15.76 4.79 -5.38
C PHE A 89 16.58 5.28 -4.17
N GLU A 90 17.78 4.73 -3.97
CA GLU A 90 18.69 5.13 -2.88
C GLU A 90 17.99 5.09 -1.50
N GLY A 91 17.27 3.99 -1.24
CA GLY A 91 16.46 3.81 -0.02
C GLY A 91 15.13 4.58 -0.03
N GLY A 92 14.78 5.28 -1.11
CA GLY A 92 13.51 5.99 -1.25
C GLY A 92 12.31 5.05 -1.17
N LEU A 93 12.37 3.88 -1.81
CA LEU A 93 11.28 2.92 -1.74
C LEU A 93 11.09 2.35 -0.34
N GLU A 94 12.19 2.02 0.36
CA GLU A 94 12.13 1.60 1.75
C GLU A 94 11.36 2.60 2.61
N ARG A 95 11.72 3.89 2.50
CA ARG A 95 11.06 4.96 3.26
C ARG A 95 9.57 5.05 2.94
N MET A 96 9.20 4.97 1.65
CA MET A 96 7.79 5.00 1.24
C MET A 96 7.01 3.80 1.76
N LEU A 97 7.58 2.59 1.70
CA LEU A 97 6.90 1.38 2.17
C LEU A 97 6.73 1.38 3.69
N LEU A 98 7.74 1.79 4.45
CA LEU A 98 7.65 1.93 5.90
C LEU A 98 6.61 2.99 6.29
N TRP A 99 6.60 4.13 5.60
CA TRP A 99 5.61 5.18 5.85
C TRP A 99 4.19 4.70 5.52
N HIS A 100 3.99 4.03 4.38
CA HIS A 100 2.70 3.42 4.05
C HIS A 100 2.26 2.41 5.10
N ASP A 101 3.13 1.48 5.48
CA ASP A 101 2.83 0.43 6.45
C ASP A 101 2.40 1.01 7.80
N MET A 102 3.18 1.92 8.39
CA MET A 102 2.82 2.56 9.67
C MET A 102 1.45 3.23 9.64
N ASN A 103 1.13 3.93 8.56
CA ASN A 103 -0.16 4.63 8.44
C ASN A 103 -1.31 3.66 8.14
N PHE A 104 -1.13 2.68 7.26
CA PHE A 104 -2.14 1.68 6.97
C PHE A 104 -2.45 0.84 8.21
N SER A 105 -1.43 0.45 8.96
CA SER A 105 -1.59 -0.31 10.20
C SER A 105 -2.27 0.51 11.30
N SER A 106 -1.98 1.82 11.37
CA SER A 106 -2.73 2.74 12.23
C SER A 106 -4.22 2.80 11.87
N ILE A 107 -4.56 2.90 10.58
CA ILE A 107 -5.95 2.89 10.09
C ILE A 107 -6.63 1.54 10.39
N ALA A 108 -5.94 0.43 10.13
CA ALA A 108 -6.43 -0.92 10.32
C ALA A 108 -6.40 -1.40 11.79
N ARG A 109 -5.82 -0.59 12.69
CA ARG A 109 -5.65 -0.83 14.14
C ARG A 109 -4.91 -2.13 14.45
N HIS A 110 -3.72 -2.28 13.90
CA HIS A 110 -2.79 -3.37 14.26
C HIS A 110 -1.34 -2.89 14.14
N GLU A 111 -0.39 -3.75 14.51
CA GLU A 111 1.04 -3.46 14.44
C GLU A 111 1.59 -3.50 13.00
N PRO A 112 2.56 -2.64 12.63
CA PRO A 112 3.13 -2.62 11.28
C PRO A 112 3.77 -3.95 10.85
N TYR A 113 3.64 -4.30 9.57
CA TYR A 113 4.21 -5.53 9.01
C TYR A 113 5.72 -5.47 8.78
N LEU A 114 6.24 -4.28 8.49
CA LEU A 114 7.58 -4.05 7.96
C LEU A 114 8.55 -3.50 9.01
N GLU A 115 8.08 -3.20 10.22
CA GLU A 115 8.91 -2.64 11.28
C GLU A 115 10.16 -3.50 11.55
N GLY A 116 9.99 -4.82 11.67
CA GLY A 116 11.10 -5.75 11.89
C GLY A 116 12.00 -6.00 10.67
N LEU A 117 11.71 -5.39 9.51
CA LEU A 117 12.48 -5.53 8.27
C LEU A 117 13.25 -4.26 7.90
N ALA A 118 13.00 -3.15 8.61
CA ALA A 118 13.60 -1.87 8.31
C ALA A 118 15.13 -1.91 8.45
N THR A 119 15.82 -1.24 7.53
CA THR A 119 17.27 -1.03 7.59
C THR A 119 17.63 0.41 7.94
N THR A 120 16.66 1.33 7.84
CA THR A 120 16.80 2.75 8.17
C THR A 120 16.19 3.09 9.54
N PRO A 121 17.00 3.48 10.55
CA PRO A 121 16.51 3.82 11.88
C PRO A 121 15.56 5.04 11.92
N ARG A 122 15.59 5.89 10.89
CA ARG A 122 14.97 7.22 10.92
C ARG A 122 13.45 7.24 10.74
N LEU A 123 12.84 6.21 10.15
CA LEU A 123 11.37 6.19 10.00
C LEU A 123 10.62 5.59 11.20
N HIS A 124 11.28 4.80 12.05
CA HIS A 124 10.66 4.29 13.29
C HIS A 124 10.15 5.41 14.21
N ALA A 125 10.70 6.63 14.09
CA ALA A 125 10.36 7.77 14.93
C ALA A 125 9.21 8.63 14.38
N ALA A 126 8.75 8.41 13.13
CA ALA A 126 7.67 9.19 12.56
C ALA A 126 6.33 8.66 13.08
N LYS A 127 5.62 9.48 13.87
CA LYS A 127 4.26 9.13 14.33
C LYS A 127 3.35 8.93 13.10
N PRO A 128 2.49 7.91 13.10
CA PRO A 128 1.47 7.77 12.05
C PRO A 128 0.66 9.07 11.92
N ASP A 129 0.47 9.51 10.70
CA ASP A 129 -0.48 10.57 10.36
C ASP A 129 -1.44 10.03 9.28
N PRO A 130 -2.48 9.28 9.69
CA PRO A 130 -3.50 8.80 8.77
C PRO A 130 -4.18 9.93 7.98
N GLY A 131 -4.14 11.16 8.51
CA GLY A 131 -4.60 12.36 7.83
C GLY A 131 -3.79 12.67 6.58
N ALA A 132 -2.48 12.43 6.58
CA ALA A 132 -1.64 12.63 5.40
C ALA A 132 -1.97 11.65 4.25
N ILE A 133 -2.41 10.42 4.57
CA ILE A 133 -2.86 9.45 3.55
C ILE A 133 -4.26 9.77 3.04
N THR A 134 -5.13 10.24 3.93
CA THR A 134 -6.57 10.44 3.63
C THR A 134 -6.95 11.87 3.28
N GLY A 135 -6.01 12.81 3.32
CA GLY A 135 -6.33 14.25 3.26
C GLY A 135 -7.13 14.75 4.47
N GLY A 136 -6.99 14.10 5.63
CA GLY A 136 -7.63 14.50 6.90
C GLY A 136 -9.05 13.97 7.13
N ILE A 137 -9.61 13.16 6.21
CA ILE A 137 -11.03 12.78 6.19
C ILE A 137 -11.39 11.74 7.26
N ILE A 138 -10.44 10.95 7.77
CA ILE A 138 -10.73 10.00 8.88
C ILE A 138 -11.18 10.74 10.16
N LYS A 139 -11.04 12.08 10.22
CA LYS A 139 -11.62 12.88 11.32
C LYS A 139 -13.12 13.15 11.19
N THR A 140 -13.80 12.87 10.07
CA THR A 140 -15.15 13.44 9.84
C THR A 140 -16.32 12.46 9.82
N HIS A 141 -16.15 11.14 9.90
CA HIS A 141 -17.31 10.24 10.04
C HIS A 141 -17.02 9.06 10.99
N PRO A 142 -17.74 8.95 12.12
CA PRO A 142 -17.78 7.70 12.87
C PRO A 142 -18.51 6.65 12.02
N LYS A 143 -18.09 5.39 12.19
CA LYS A 143 -18.71 4.21 11.57
C LYS A 143 -20.21 4.15 11.82
#